data_AF-C5BRL1-F1
#
_entry.id   AF-C5BRL1-F1
#
_cell.length_a   1.000
_cell.length_b   1.000
_cell.length_c   1.000
_cell.angle_alpha   90.00
_cell.angle_beta   90.00
_cell.angle_gamma   90.00
#
_symmetry.space_group_name_H-M   'P 1'
#
loop_
_entity.id
_entity.type
_entity.pdbx_description
1 polymer ?
#
loop_
_entity_poly.entity_id
_entity_poly.type
_entity_poly.pdbx_seq_one_letter_code
_entity_poly.pdbx_strand_id
1 'polypeptide(L)'
;MQPTHIKLHRKSGIIELTWAETVFSLSAEYLRVFSPSAEVTGHGTGQEVLQLNKSGVQITGVEPQGNYAIKLVFSDGHDTGIYTWQYLHELATNHTANWQDYLQRVAAHKQEEEAAETTAVKWIDP
;
A
#
# COMPACT_ATOMS: atom_id res chain seq x y z
N MET A 1 11.22 -17.06 -2.22
CA MET A 1 10.80 -17.95 -1.10
C MET A 1 9.29 -17.80 -0.93
N GLN A 2 8.51 -18.88 -0.94
CA GLN A 2 7.05 -18.81 -0.74
C GLN A 2 6.69 -18.89 0.76
N PRO A 3 5.61 -18.24 1.21
CA PRO A 3 5.12 -18.41 2.57
C PRO A 3 4.54 -19.83 2.78
N THR A 4 4.65 -20.35 4.00
CA THR A 4 4.05 -21.64 4.39
C THR A 4 2.58 -21.50 4.75
N HIS A 5 2.18 -20.33 5.27
CA HIS A 5 0.80 -20.01 5.61
C HIS A 5 0.45 -18.59 5.18
N ILE A 6 -0.78 -18.43 4.72
CA ILE A 6 -1.39 -17.14 4.40
C ILE A 6 -2.77 -17.12 5.06
N LYS A 7 -3.04 -16.12 5.90
CA LYS A 7 -4.36 -15.94 6.52
C LYS A 7 -4.83 -14.50 6.34
N LEU A 8 -6.10 -14.34 6.00
CA LEU A 8 -6.74 -13.03 5.92
C LEU A 8 -7.67 -12.81 7.12
N HIS A 9 -7.32 -11.86 7.98
CA HIS A 9 -8.14 -11.39 9.08
C HIS A 9 -9.12 -10.32 8.57
N ARG A 10 -10.21 -10.76 7.92
CA ARG A 10 -11.18 -9.87 7.23
C ARG A 10 -11.73 -8.72 8.09
N LYS A 11 -11.89 -8.93 9.41
CA LYS A 11 -12.40 -7.88 10.32
C LYS A 11 -11.39 -6.77 10.59
N SER A 12 -10.10 -7.11 10.67
CA SER A 12 -9.03 -6.14 10.95
C SER A 12 -8.34 -5.64 9.68
N GLY A 13 -8.64 -6.23 8.52
CA GLY A 13 -7.98 -5.92 7.26
C GLY A 13 -6.50 -6.29 7.26
N ILE A 14 -6.10 -7.31 8.01
CA ILE A 14 -4.70 -7.75 8.10
C ILE A 14 -4.51 -9.05 7.34
N ILE A 15 -3.47 -9.12 6.51
CA ILE A 15 -2.96 -10.39 6.00
C ILE A 15 -1.76 -10.84 6.84
N GLU A 16 -1.86 -12.06 7.36
CA GLU A 16 -0.79 -12.74 8.07
C GLU A 16 -0.08 -13.67 7.10
N LEU A 17 1.24 -13.57 7.05
CA LEU A 17 2.11 -14.35 6.17
C LEU A 17 3.20 -15.01 7.02
N THR A 18 3.35 -16.32 6.90
CA THR A 18 4.38 -17.07 7.62
C THR A 18 5.48 -17.51 6.66
N TRP A 19 6.72 -17.12 6.92
CA TRP A 19 7.90 -17.65 6.23
C TRP A 19 8.80 -18.36 7.24
N ALA A 20 9.05 -19.65 7.01
CA ALA A 20 9.71 -20.52 7.98
C ALA A 20 9.03 -20.40 9.36
N GLU A 21 9.73 -19.86 10.36
CA GLU A 21 9.25 -19.66 11.74
C GLU A 21 8.84 -18.21 12.04
N THR A 22 8.94 -17.31 11.06
CA THR A 22 8.62 -15.88 11.24
C THR A 22 7.25 -15.56 10.68
N VAL A 23 6.44 -14.89 11.50
CA VAL A 23 5.11 -14.42 11.15
C VAL A 23 5.16 -12.91 10.91
N PHE A 24 4.66 -12.48 9.76
CA PHE A 24 4.51 -11.07 9.41
C PHE A 24 3.03 -10.74 9.27
N SER A 25 2.66 -9.52 9.66
CA SER A 25 1.31 -8.99 9.55
C SER A 25 1.35 -7.69 8.77
N LEU A 26 0.65 -7.65 7.64
CA LEU A 26 0.57 -6.47 6.78
C LEU A 26 -0.88 -5.99 6.71
N SER A 27 -1.11 -4.71 6.91
CA SER A 27 -2.45 -4.13 6.78
C SER A 27 -2.84 -3.97 5.31
N ALA A 28 -4.14 -4.00 5.05
CA ALA A 28 -4.72 -3.75 3.74
C ALA A 28 -4.38 -2.35 3.23
N GLU A 29 -4.39 -1.35 4.12
CA GLU A 29 -3.94 0.01 3.79
C GLU A 29 -2.49 0.03 3.32
N TYR A 30 -1.58 -0.59 4.08
CA TYR A 30 -0.16 -0.66 3.74
C TYR A 30 0.04 -1.33 2.37
N LEU A 31 -0.57 -2.49 2.17
CA LEU A 31 -0.48 -3.19 0.89
C LEU A 31 -1.06 -2.36 -0.26
N ARG A 32 -2.16 -1.64 -0.03
CA ARG A 32 -2.81 -0.82 -1.06
C ARG A 32 -1.96 0.37 -1.49
N VAL A 33 -1.29 1.04 -0.55
CA VAL A 33 -0.42 2.19 -0.87
C VAL A 33 0.89 1.74 -1.52
N PHE A 34 1.35 0.53 -1.21
CA PHE A 34 2.50 -0.13 -1.86
C PHE A 34 2.05 -1.18 -2.90
N SER A 35 0.97 -0.94 -3.64
CA SER A 35 0.55 -1.87 -4.70
C SER A 35 1.56 -1.85 -5.85
N PRO A 36 1.98 -3.00 -6.39
CA PRO A 36 2.92 -3.08 -7.52
C PRO A 36 2.26 -2.83 -8.89
N SER A 37 1.03 -2.33 -8.91
CA SER A 37 0.30 -2.05 -10.15
C SER A 37 0.85 -0.81 -10.85
N ALA A 38 0.79 -0.78 -12.19
CA ALA A 38 1.27 0.35 -13.00
C ALA A 38 0.68 1.71 -12.60
N GLU A 39 -0.55 1.72 -12.06
CA GLU A 39 -1.19 2.93 -11.51
C GLU A 39 -0.47 3.52 -10.29
N VAL A 40 0.23 2.69 -9.51
CA VAL A 40 0.93 3.08 -8.28
C VAL A 40 2.42 3.24 -8.54
N THR A 41 3.03 2.32 -9.30
CA THR A 41 4.49 2.33 -9.55
C THR A 41 4.92 3.34 -10.61
N GLY A 42 3.99 3.83 -11.44
CA GLY A 42 4.32 4.71 -12.55
C GLY A 42 5.13 3.99 -13.65
N HIS A 43 5.75 4.77 -14.56
CA HIS A 43 6.55 4.21 -15.68
C HIS A 43 8.05 4.04 -15.34
N GLY A 44 8.46 4.18 -14.07
CA GLY A 44 9.84 3.99 -13.64
C GLY A 44 10.09 4.27 -12.15
N THR A 45 11.26 3.85 -11.66
CA THR A 45 11.73 4.11 -10.29
C THR A 45 11.72 5.60 -9.97
N GLY A 46 10.97 6.02 -8.94
CA GLY A 46 10.82 7.42 -8.53
C GLY A 46 9.64 8.16 -9.15
N GLN A 47 8.83 7.52 -10.01
CA GLN A 47 7.56 8.04 -10.51
C GLN A 47 6.35 7.45 -9.77
N GLU A 48 6.57 6.89 -8.58
CA GLU A 48 5.51 6.29 -7.79
C GLU A 48 4.51 7.36 -7.36
N VAL A 49 3.24 7.17 -7.72
CA VAL A 49 2.17 8.08 -7.37
C VAL A 49 1.85 7.90 -5.90
N LEU A 50 2.01 8.95 -5.11
CA LEU A 50 1.64 8.94 -3.68
C LEU A 50 0.14 8.60 -3.55
N GLN A 51 -0.15 7.45 -2.96
CA GLN A 51 -1.51 6.99 -2.75
C GLN A 51 -2.09 7.64 -1.50
N LEU A 52 -3.09 8.51 -1.65
CA LEU A 52 -3.76 9.18 -0.55
C LEU A 52 -5.14 8.56 -0.28
N ASN A 53 -5.68 8.84 0.90
CA ASN A 53 -7.05 8.45 1.30
C ASN A 53 -7.33 6.93 1.21
N LYS A 54 -6.32 6.11 1.52
CA LYS A 54 -6.44 4.63 1.56
C LYS A 54 -6.68 4.08 2.97
N SER A 55 -6.88 4.96 3.95
CA SER A 55 -7.27 4.55 5.29
C SER A 55 -8.63 3.85 5.26
N GLY A 56 -8.73 2.72 5.96
CA GLY A 56 -9.95 1.91 6.03
C GLY A 56 -10.17 0.97 4.84
N VAL A 57 -9.32 1.00 3.80
CA VAL A 57 -9.36 0.01 2.71
C VAL A 57 -9.19 -1.40 3.28
N GLN A 58 -9.99 -2.35 2.79
CA GLN A 58 -9.98 -3.74 3.19
C GLN A 58 -9.58 -4.64 2.03
N ILE A 59 -8.98 -5.79 2.33
CA ILE A 59 -8.81 -6.87 1.35
C ILE A 59 -10.11 -7.69 1.31
N THR A 60 -10.75 -7.74 0.15
CA THR A 60 -12.00 -8.46 -0.09
C THR A 60 -11.76 -9.85 -0.70
N GLY A 61 -10.65 -10.02 -1.42
CA GLY A 61 -10.27 -11.27 -2.09
C GLY A 61 -8.75 -11.50 -2.11
N VAL A 62 -8.37 -12.77 -2.09
CA VAL A 62 -6.99 -13.23 -2.28
C VAL A 62 -7.03 -14.38 -3.27
N GLU A 63 -6.38 -14.20 -4.41
CA GLU A 63 -6.36 -15.17 -5.50
C GLU A 63 -4.92 -15.64 -5.74
N PRO A 64 -4.64 -16.95 -5.68
CA PRO A 64 -3.30 -17.46 -5.98
C PRO A 64 -2.96 -17.22 -7.47
N GLN A 65 -1.74 -16.78 -7.74
CA GLN A 65 -1.20 -16.58 -9.08
C GLN A 65 -0.04 -17.55 -9.30
N GLY A 66 -0.38 -18.74 -9.84
CA GLY A 66 0.57 -19.84 -9.94
C GLY A 66 1.23 -20.18 -8.60
N ASN A 67 2.55 -20.38 -8.61
CA ASN A 67 3.33 -20.71 -7.43
C ASN A 67 4.24 -19.55 -6.95
N TYR A 68 4.05 -18.32 -7.45
CA TYR A 68 5.01 -17.23 -7.23
C TYR A 68 4.41 -15.93 -6.66
N ALA A 69 3.09 -15.81 -6.66
CA ALA A 69 2.41 -14.58 -6.25
C ALA A 69 0.98 -14.83 -5.75
N ILE A 70 0.42 -13.79 -5.12
CA ILE A 70 -1.02 -13.63 -4.90
C ILE A 70 -1.50 -12.34 -5.54
N LYS A 71 -2.72 -12.38 -6.05
CA LYS A 71 -3.48 -11.20 -6.43
C LYS A 71 -4.36 -10.80 -5.24
N LEU A 72 -4.31 -9.54 -4.85
CA LEU A 72 -5.16 -8.97 -3.79
C LEU A 72 -6.25 -8.10 -4.43
N VAL A 73 -7.49 -8.32 -3.98
CA VAL A 73 -8.65 -7.51 -4.35
C VAL A 73 -9.00 -6.62 -3.17
N PHE A 74 -9.13 -5.32 -3.41
CA PHE A 74 -9.37 -4.31 -2.38
C PHE A 74 -10.78 -3.74 -2.48
N SER A 75 -11.28 -3.25 -1.34
CA SER A 75 -12.63 -2.68 -1.23
C SER A 75 -12.81 -1.34 -1.94
N ASP A 76 -11.74 -0.65 -2.32
CA ASP A 76 -11.78 0.59 -3.09
C ASP A 76 -11.88 0.36 -4.61
N GLY A 77 -12.13 -0.89 -5.02
CA GLY A 77 -12.25 -1.30 -6.42
C GLY A 77 -10.93 -1.66 -7.08
N HIS A 78 -9.79 -1.53 -6.39
CA HIS A 78 -8.50 -1.96 -6.92
C HIS A 78 -8.39 -3.48 -6.93
N ASP A 79 -8.21 -4.08 -8.10
CA ASP A 79 -8.16 -5.52 -8.27
C ASP A 79 -6.98 -5.99 -9.13
N THR A 80 -6.02 -5.14 -9.48
CA THR A 80 -4.90 -5.53 -10.35
C THR A 80 -3.60 -5.85 -9.60
N GLY A 81 -3.57 -5.68 -8.28
CA GLY A 81 -2.38 -5.84 -7.46
C GLY A 81 -1.89 -7.28 -7.38
N ILE A 82 -0.87 -7.63 -8.18
CA ILE A 82 -0.17 -8.93 -8.13
C ILE A 82 1.10 -8.80 -7.29
N TYR A 83 1.07 -9.39 -6.11
CA TYR A 83 2.15 -9.36 -5.15
C TYR A 83 2.95 -10.66 -5.22
N THR A 84 4.18 -10.58 -5.75
CA THR A 84 5.10 -11.72 -5.72
C THR A 84 5.50 -12.05 -4.29
N TRP A 85 5.86 -13.31 -4.01
CA TRP A 85 6.32 -13.70 -2.68
C TRP A 85 7.57 -12.92 -2.24
N GLN A 86 8.45 -12.62 -3.19
CA GLN A 86 9.62 -11.80 -2.94
C GLN A 86 9.23 -10.38 -2.52
N TYR A 87 8.28 -9.76 -3.23
CA TYR A 87 7.84 -8.41 -2.92
C TYR A 87 7.09 -8.33 -1.59
N LEU A 88 6.21 -9.29 -1.28
CA LEU A 88 5.56 -9.34 0.03
C LEU A 88 6.57 -9.51 1.17
N HIS A 89 7.59 -10.33 0.96
CA HIS A 89 8.65 -10.51 1.95
C HIS A 89 9.44 -9.22 2.15
N GLU A 90 9.82 -8.53 1.06
CA GLU A 90 10.49 -7.23 1.13
C GLU A 90 9.66 -6.19 1.89
N LEU A 91 8.39 -6.05 1.54
CA LEU A 91 7.42 -5.20 2.23
C LEU A 91 7.32 -5.53 3.71
N ALA A 92 7.28 -6.82 4.05
CA ALA A 92 7.24 -7.29 5.43
C ALA A 92 8.51 -6.96 6.21
N THR A 93 9.69 -7.17 5.62
CA THR A 93 10.98 -6.90 6.27
C THR A 93 11.28 -5.41 6.41
N ASN A 94 10.81 -4.58 5.47
CA ASN A 94 11.06 -3.15 5.43
C ASN A 94 9.86 -2.31 5.94
N HIS A 95 8.85 -2.96 6.53
CA HIS A 95 7.57 -2.33 6.88
C HIS A 95 7.75 -0.99 7.61
N THR A 96 8.54 -0.97 8.69
CA THR A 96 8.75 0.24 9.51
C THR A 96 9.36 1.38 8.70
N ALA A 97 10.40 1.10 7.91
CA ALA A 97 11.08 2.12 7.10
C ALA A 97 10.15 2.66 6.00
N ASN A 98 9.51 1.74 5.26
CA ASN A 98 8.58 2.07 4.19
C ASN A 98 7.39 2.89 4.72
N TRP A 99 6.81 2.49 5.85
CA TRP A 99 5.67 3.19 6.42
C TRP A 99 6.04 4.58 6.92
N GLN A 100 7.22 4.72 7.54
CA GLN A 100 7.71 6.01 7.99
C GLN A 100 7.95 6.98 6.82
N ASP A 101 8.53 6.50 5.72
CA ASP A 101 8.71 7.27 4.48
C ASP A 101 7.37 7.71 3.88
N TYR A 102 6.43 6.78 3.76
CA TYR A 102 5.07 7.08 3.28
C TYR A 102 4.40 8.19 4.11
N LEU A 103 4.43 8.09 5.44
CA LEU A 103 3.84 9.10 6.32
C LEU A 103 4.50 10.47 6.17
N GLN A 104 5.83 10.52 5.98
CA GLN A 104 6.54 11.77 5.71
C GLN A 104 6.09 12.41 4.40
N ARG A 105 5.96 11.61 3.33
CA ARG A 105 5.47 12.08 2.02
C ARG A 105 4.02 12.60 2.11
N VAL A 106 3.15 11.91 2.84
CA VAL A 106 1.77 12.37 3.10
C VAL A 106 1.76 13.69 3.86
N ALA A 107 2.60 13.84 4.89
CA ALA A 107 2.68 15.07 5.67
C ALA A 107 3.19 16.25 4.82
N ALA A 108 4.23 16.04 4.01
CA ALA A 108 4.75 17.06 3.10
C ALA A 108 3.69 17.51 2.08
N HIS A 109 2.99 16.56 1.46
CA HIS A 109 1.92 16.87 0.51
C HIS A 109 0.79 17.72 1.15
N LYS A 110 0.38 17.39 2.39
CA LYS A 110 -0.63 18.19 3.11
C LYS A 110 -0.17 19.62 3.37
N GLN A 111 1.11 19.82 3.72
CA GLN A 111 1.66 21.16 3.94
C GLN A 111 1.70 21.99 2.65
N GLU A 112 2.01 21.35 1.52
CA GLU A 112 2.00 22.01 0.20
C GLU A 112 0.59 22.45 -0.21
N GLU A 113 -0.41 21.58 -0.05
CA GLU A 113 -1.82 21.90 -0.32
C GLU A 113 -2.33 23.05 0.56
N GLU A 114 -2.07 23.00 1.88
CA GLU A 114 -2.44 24.07 2.82
C GLU A 114 -1.79 25.42 2.47
N ALA A 115 -0.52 25.40 2.03
CA ALA A 115 0.20 26.60 1.59
C ALA A 115 -0.36 27.16 0.28
N ALA A 116 -0.78 26.29 -0.64
CA ALA A 116 -1.41 26.66 -1.91
C ALA A 116 -2.79 27.29 -1.67
N GLU A 117 -3.63 26.68 -0.83
CA GLU A 117 -4.94 27.21 -0.44
C GLU A 117 -4.82 28.57 0.25
N THR A 118 -3.90 28.69 1.21
CA THR A 118 -3.63 29.96 1.93
C THR A 118 -3.18 31.07 0.97
N THR A 119 -2.44 30.71 -0.08
CA THR A 119 -2.02 31.65 -1.11
C THR A 119 -3.20 32.05 -1.99
N ALA A 120 -4.01 31.09 -2.48
CA ALA A 120 -5.16 31.35 -3.34
C ALA A 120 -6.20 32.28 -2.68
N VAL A 121 -6.48 32.10 -1.38
CA VAL A 121 -7.41 32.97 -0.62
C VAL A 121 -6.90 34.43 -0.55
N LYS A 122 -5.58 34.66 -0.56
CA LYS A 122 -5.02 36.03 -0.55
C LYS A 122 -5.18 36.79 -1.87
N TRP A 123 -5.44 36.10 -2.98
CA TRP A 123 -5.57 36.71 -4.31
C TRP A 123 -7.03 36.95 -4.73
N ILE A 124 -8.00 36.45 -3.97
CA ILE A 124 -9.42 36.64 -4.23
C ILE A 124 -9.93 37.72 -3.27
N ASP A 125 -9.92 38.98 -3.69
CA ASP A 125 -10.85 40.02 -3.21
C ASP A 125 -10.72 41.34 -4.01
N PRO A 126 -11.79 42.11 -4.27
CA PRO A 126 -13.23 41.79 -4.30
C PRO A 126 -13.85 41.83 -5.72
#